data_AF-A0A6L7W619-F1
#
_entry.id   AF-A0A6L7W619-F1
#
_cell.length_a   1.000
_cell.length_b   1.000
_cell.length_c   1.000
_cell.angle_alpha   90.00
_cell.angle_beta   90.00
_cell.angle_gamma   90.00
#
_symmetry.space_group_name_H-M   'P 1'
#
loop_
_entity.id
_entity.type
_entity.pdbx_description
1 polymer ?
#
loop_
_entity_poly.entity_id
_entity_poly.type
_entity_poly.pdbx_seq_one_letter_code
_entity_poly.pdbx_strand_id
1 'polypeptide(L)'
;MNRKKKTRRVVFLDIDGVLQPPSQQNRFKHDLDQLRGSLAKKFNDVSYLDMDKYDLGAIYYDWRKDAVDRLRRLCEDFDADIVISSDWRSRKTVSLLKAYFRIHGLHQFVIDMTNEISRAPHYRAGEVEDYIDAHPEIERFVIFDDSYKKEFDHLFKDQFVWTHAYITELDDRRARQILSGVPITQENEPRTKRDL
;
A
#
# COMPACT_ATOMS: atom_id res chain seq x y z
N MET A 1 -24.52 25.09 11.27
CA MET A 1 -24.70 23.74 10.67
C MET A 1 -23.34 23.04 10.70
N ASN A 2 -23.17 22.06 11.59
CA ASN A 2 -21.93 21.28 11.68
C ASN A 2 -21.89 20.31 10.48
N ARG A 3 -21.03 20.58 9.50
CA ARG A 3 -20.63 19.57 8.53
C ARG A 3 -19.97 18.46 9.34
N LYS A 4 -20.59 17.28 9.46
CA LYS A 4 -19.89 16.09 9.94
C LYS A 4 -18.61 15.99 9.11
N LYS A 5 -17.42 16.00 9.75
CA LYS A 5 -16.16 15.68 9.06
C LYS A 5 -16.40 14.35 8.34
N LYS A 6 -16.14 14.30 7.02
CA LYS A 6 -16.23 13.06 6.25
C LYS A 6 -15.22 12.10 6.90
N THR A 7 -15.68 11.02 7.51
CA THR A 7 -14.79 10.01 8.07
C THR A 7 -14.04 9.32 6.93
N ARG A 8 -12.76 9.01 7.13
CA ARG A 8 -11.88 8.43 6.12
C ARG A 8 -11.50 7.00 6.48
N ARG A 9 -11.33 6.19 5.44
CA ARG A 9 -10.69 4.88 5.53
C ARG A 9 -9.31 4.96 4.88
N VAL A 10 -8.31 4.36 5.52
CA VAL A 10 -6.92 4.47 5.05
C VAL A 10 -6.27 3.10 4.93
N VAL A 11 -5.49 2.92 3.87
CA VAL A 11 -4.52 1.84 3.71
C VAL A 11 -3.13 2.43 3.94
N PHE A 12 -2.47 2.02 5.02
CA PHE A 12 -1.04 2.24 5.18
C PHE A 12 -0.30 1.16 4.42
N LEU A 13 0.48 1.57 3.43
CA LEU A 13 1.00 0.68 2.40
C LEU A 13 2.52 0.68 2.39
N ASP A 14 3.11 -0.47 2.73
CA ASP A 14 4.45 -0.83 2.26
C ASP A 14 4.42 -1.37 0.81
N ILE A 15 5.56 -1.45 0.14
CA ILE A 15 5.68 -1.80 -1.29
C ILE A 15 6.47 -3.10 -1.48
N ASP A 16 7.70 -3.17 -0.98
CA ASP A 16 8.49 -4.40 -1.03
C ASP A 16 7.84 -5.44 -0.10
N GLY A 17 7.72 -6.69 -0.56
CA GLY A 17 7.00 -7.74 0.17
C GLY A 17 5.47 -7.60 0.24
N VAL A 18 4.89 -6.51 -0.31
CA VAL A 18 3.44 -6.24 -0.36
C VAL A 18 2.91 -6.21 -1.79
N LEU A 19 3.51 -5.39 -2.66
CA LEU A 19 3.20 -5.33 -4.09
C LEU A 19 4.31 -5.97 -4.92
N GLN A 20 5.55 -5.83 -4.48
CA GLN A 20 6.73 -6.38 -5.13
C GLN A 20 7.29 -7.55 -4.31
N PRO A 21 7.22 -8.79 -4.80
CA PRO A 21 7.86 -9.91 -4.13
C PRO A 21 9.37 -9.71 -3.99
N PRO A 22 9.99 -10.08 -2.85
CA PRO A 22 11.42 -9.85 -2.62
C PRO A 22 12.34 -10.48 -3.68
N SER A 23 11.89 -11.59 -4.28
CA SER A 23 12.63 -12.31 -5.32
C SER A 23 12.35 -11.80 -6.73
N GLN A 24 11.40 -10.88 -6.93
CA GLN A 24 11.00 -10.43 -8.26
C GLN A 24 11.87 -9.26 -8.74
N GLN A 25 12.71 -9.57 -9.73
CA GLN A 25 13.66 -8.63 -10.33
C GLN A 25 13.71 -8.76 -11.86
N ASN A 26 12.56 -9.04 -12.48
CA ASN A 26 12.41 -9.11 -13.94
C ASN A 26 12.78 -7.80 -14.63
N ARG A 27 12.67 -6.65 -13.95
CA ARG A 27 13.08 -5.34 -14.50
C ARG A 27 14.47 -5.35 -15.15
N PHE A 28 15.43 -6.11 -14.62
CA PHE A 28 16.80 -6.17 -15.14
C PHE A 28 16.94 -6.92 -16.47
N LYS A 29 15.88 -7.56 -16.96
CA LYS A 29 15.83 -8.21 -18.27
C LYS A 29 15.34 -7.27 -19.38
N HIS A 30 15.01 -6.02 -19.05
CA HIS A 30 14.38 -5.06 -19.94
C HIS A 30 15.22 -3.79 -20.11
N ASP A 31 14.99 -3.08 -21.22
CA ASP A 31 15.55 -1.76 -21.45
C ASP A 31 14.73 -0.71 -20.67
N LEU A 32 15.27 -0.30 -19.53
CA LEU A 32 14.61 0.65 -18.63
C LEU A 32 14.67 2.10 -19.13
N ASP A 33 15.60 2.42 -20.04
CA ASP A 33 15.66 3.74 -20.68
C ASP A 33 14.57 3.84 -21.77
N GLN A 34 14.35 2.75 -22.52
CA GLN A 34 13.20 2.62 -23.41
C GLN A 34 11.87 2.66 -22.65
N LEU A 35 11.78 2.03 -21.47
CA LEU A 35 10.59 2.09 -20.62
C LEU A 35 10.23 3.54 -20.26
N ARG A 36 11.21 4.35 -19.84
CA ARG A 36 11.00 5.77 -19.52
C ARG A 36 10.38 6.54 -20.67
N GLY A 37 10.95 6.41 -21.88
CA GLY A 37 10.40 7.03 -23.09
C GLY A 37 8.97 6.56 -23.40
N SER A 38 8.70 5.27 -23.21
CA SER A 38 7.39 4.68 -23.44
C SER A 38 6.33 5.19 -22.45
N LEU A 39 6.68 5.31 -21.16
CA LEU A 39 5.80 5.85 -20.13
C LEU A 39 5.55 7.35 -20.31
N ALA A 40 6.58 8.12 -20.64
CA ALA A 40 6.46 9.55 -20.92
C ALA A 40 5.46 9.80 -22.07
N LYS A 41 5.57 9.00 -23.15
CA LYS A 41 4.62 9.04 -24.27
C LYS A 41 3.22 8.58 -23.86
N LYS A 42 3.11 7.46 -23.14
CA LYS A 42 1.82 6.88 -22.71
C LYS A 42 0.99 7.85 -21.87
N PHE A 43 1.65 8.56 -20.96
CA PHE A 43 0.98 9.47 -20.03
C PHE A 43 0.96 10.93 -20.49
N ASN A 44 1.58 11.22 -21.64
CA ASN A 44 1.83 12.56 -22.15
C ASN A 44 2.46 13.47 -21.08
N ASP A 45 3.50 12.95 -20.45
CA ASP A 45 4.15 13.57 -19.28
C ASP A 45 5.65 13.34 -19.35
N VAL A 46 6.40 14.39 -19.68
CA VAL A 46 7.86 14.31 -19.89
C VAL A 46 8.64 14.01 -18.61
N SER A 47 8.03 14.19 -17.43
CA SER A 47 8.71 13.95 -16.15
C SER A 47 9.16 12.49 -15.98
N TYR A 48 8.49 11.53 -16.64
CA TYR A 48 8.89 10.12 -16.64
C TYR A 48 10.28 9.86 -17.25
N LEU A 49 10.83 10.80 -18.02
CA LEU A 49 12.19 10.70 -18.55
C LEU A 49 13.26 10.87 -17.44
N ASP A 50 12.95 11.70 -16.43
CA ASP A 50 13.87 12.05 -15.35
C ASP A 50 13.65 11.20 -14.08
N MET A 51 12.55 10.46 -14.01
CA MET A 51 12.26 9.53 -12.90
C MET A 51 13.26 8.38 -12.86
N ASP A 52 13.46 7.80 -11.67
CA ASP A 52 14.39 6.70 -11.49
C ASP A 52 13.97 5.47 -12.31
N LYS A 53 14.86 4.98 -13.17
CA LYS A 53 14.55 3.89 -14.09
C LYS A 53 14.36 2.56 -13.40
N TYR A 54 15.01 2.34 -12.26
CA TYR A 54 14.91 1.09 -11.51
C TYR A 54 13.59 1.05 -10.74
N ASP A 55 13.17 2.16 -10.13
CA ASP A 55 11.84 2.31 -9.53
C ASP A 55 10.76 2.07 -10.59
N LEU A 56 10.85 2.74 -11.74
CA LEU A 56 9.89 2.54 -12.85
C LEU A 56 9.87 1.09 -13.36
N GLY A 57 11.05 0.49 -13.50
CA GLY A 57 11.19 -0.90 -13.90
C GLY A 57 10.56 -1.87 -12.90
N ALA A 58 10.80 -1.64 -11.61
CA ALA A 58 10.21 -2.41 -10.52
C ALA A 58 8.68 -2.32 -10.54
N ILE A 59 8.13 -1.11 -10.64
CA ILE A 59 6.67 -0.91 -10.72
C ILE A 59 6.09 -1.62 -11.94
N TYR A 60 6.73 -1.50 -13.10
CA TYR A 60 6.18 -1.99 -14.35
C TYR A 60 6.31 -3.52 -14.51
N TYR A 61 7.45 -4.11 -14.11
CA TYR A 61 7.79 -5.51 -14.38
C TYR A 61 7.77 -6.41 -13.13
N ASP A 62 7.93 -5.84 -11.93
CA ASP A 62 8.14 -6.61 -10.71
C ASP A 62 6.95 -6.58 -9.75
N TRP A 63 6.08 -5.58 -9.83
CA TRP A 63 4.85 -5.58 -9.05
C TRP A 63 3.89 -6.68 -9.52
N ARG A 64 3.36 -7.42 -8.55
CA ARG A 64 2.40 -8.50 -8.78
C ARG A 64 1.04 -7.92 -9.18
N LYS A 65 0.61 -8.24 -10.41
CA LYS A 65 -0.65 -7.75 -10.96
C LYS A 65 -1.87 -8.10 -10.09
N ASP A 66 -1.92 -9.32 -9.54
CA ASP A 66 -3.00 -9.77 -8.66
C ASP A 66 -3.01 -9.02 -7.31
N ALA A 67 -1.85 -8.76 -6.71
CA ALA A 67 -1.74 -7.93 -5.51
C ALA A 67 -2.20 -6.49 -5.75
N VAL A 68 -1.76 -5.89 -6.86
CA VAL A 68 -2.19 -4.55 -7.31
C VAL A 68 -3.70 -4.51 -7.57
N ASP A 69 -4.24 -5.54 -8.22
CA ASP A 69 -5.68 -5.63 -8.51
C ASP A 69 -6.54 -5.81 -7.24
N ARG A 70 -6.00 -6.42 -6.18
CA ARG A 70 -6.65 -6.52 -4.86
C ARG A 70 -6.62 -5.19 -4.13
N LEU A 71 -5.46 -4.55 -4.06
CA LEU A 71 -5.31 -3.22 -3.46
C LEU A 71 -6.26 -2.20 -4.11
N ARG A 72 -6.34 -2.18 -5.45
CA ARG A 72 -7.26 -1.29 -6.18
C ARG A 72 -8.71 -1.51 -5.76
N ARG A 73 -9.18 -2.76 -5.81
CA ARG A 73 -10.56 -3.11 -5.43
C ARG A 73 -10.84 -2.80 -3.97
N LEU A 74 -9.89 -3.02 -3.08
CA LEU A 74 -10.02 -2.63 -1.67
C LEU A 74 -10.24 -1.12 -1.53
N CYS A 75 -9.48 -0.30 -2.26
CA CYS A 75 -9.65 1.16 -2.24
C CYS A 75 -11.01 1.59 -2.81
N GLU A 76 -11.42 1.01 -3.94
CA GLU A 76 -12.70 1.28 -4.60
C GLU A 76 -13.90 0.89 -3.74
N ASP A 77 -13.90 -0.32 -3.18
CA ASP A 77 -15.03 -0.87 -2.43
C ASP A 77 -15.28 -0.14 -1.10
N PHE A 78 -14.25 0.46 -0.52
CA PHE A 78 -14.30 1.09 0.80
C PHE A 78 -14.17 2.63 0.78
N ASP A 79 -14.05 3.24 -0.41
CA ASP A 79 -13.65 4.66 -0.57
C ASP A 79 -12.40 4.96 0.28
N ALA A 80 -11.41 4.06 0.21
CA ALA A 80 -10.21 4.13 1.03
C ALA A 80 -9.06 4.82 0.30
N ASP A 81 -8.38 5.68 1.04
CA ASP A 81 -7.18 6.37 0.60
C ASP A 81 -5.92 5.55 0.95
N ILE A 82 -4.82 5.78 0.23
CA ILE A 82 -3.51 5.17 0.46
C ILE A 82 -2.59 6.22 1.07
N VAL A 83 -1.97 5.86 2.20
CA VAL A 83 -0.84 6.57 2.79
C VAL A 83 0.38 5.66 2.67
N ILE A 84 1.45 6.15 2.02
CA ILE A 84 2.66 5.34 1.82
C ILE A 84 3.45 5.27 3.11
N SER A 85 3.59 4.07 3.66
CA SER A 85 4.39 3.73 4.83
C SER A 85 5.47 2.74 4.40
N SER A 86 6.35 3.18 3.49
CA SER A 86 7.38 2.37 2.83
C SER A 86 8.68 3.14 2.72
N ASP A 87 9.84 2.47 2.68
CA ASP A 87 11.12 3.12 2.42
C ASP A 87 11.17 3.79 1.04
N TRP A 88 10.29 3.39 0.13
CA TRP A 88 10.08 4.07 -1.16
C TRP A 88 9.75 5.55 -1.03
N ARG A 89 9.21 5.98 0.11
CA ARG A 89 8.91 7.40 0.37
C ARG A 89 10.17 8.24 0.63
N SER A 90 11.29 7.62 0.97
CA SER A 90 12.51 8.34 1.33
C SER A 90 12.96 9.25 0.21
N ARG A 91 13.11 10.54 0.53
CA ARG A 91 13.47 11.63 -0.40
C ARG A 91 12.52 11.82 -1.59
N LYS A 92 11.29 11.28 -1.52
CA LYS A 92 10.26 11.45 -2.56
C LYS A 92 9.18 12.41 -2.11
N THR A 93 8.45 12.97 -3.08
CA THR A 93 7.24 13.78 -2.83
C THR A 93 5.99 12.95 -3.05
N VAL A 94 4.85 13.35 -2.49
CA VAL A 94 3.55 12.69 -2.75
C VAL A 94 3.23 12.73 -4.25
N SER A 95 3.57 13.83 -4.93
CA SER A 95 3.37 13.96 -6.38
C SER A 95 4.18 12.92 -7.17
N LEU A 96 5.42 12.66 -6.77
CA LEU A 96 6.25 11.64 -7.41
C LEU A 96 5.70 10.23 -7.16
N LEU A 97 5.28 9.94 -5.92
CA LEU A 97 4.64 8.67 -5.58
C LEU A 97 3.33 8.47 -6.37
N LYS A 98 2.52 9.53 -6.54
CA LYS A 98 1.34 9.50 -7.42
C LYS A 98 1.71 9.15 -8.86
N ALA A 99 2.77 9.75 -9.42
CA ALA A 99 3.22 9.43 -10.77
C ALA A 99 3.66 7.96 -10.91
N TYR A 100 4.31 7.39 -9.90
CA TYR A 100 4.60 5.95 -9.86
C TYR A 100 3.32 5.09 -9.85
N PHE A 101 2.38 5.39 -8.95
CA PHE A 101 1.14 4.62 -8.82
C PHE A 101 0.17 4.79 -10.01
N ARG A 102 0.33 5.86 -10.80
CA ARG A 102 -0.43 6.09 -12.05
C ARG A 102 -0.21 4.98 -13.07
N ILE A 103 0.96 4.33 -13.07
CA ILE A 103 1.30 3.20 -13.95
C ILE A 103 0.24 2.08 -13.87
N HIS A 104 -0.33 1.87 -12.69
CA HIS A 104 -1.35 0.86 -12.40
C HIS A 104 -2.75 1.44 -12.10
N GLY A 105 -2.95 2.74 -12.37
CA GLY A 105 -4.22 3.43 -12.13
C GLY A 105 -4.59 3.58 -10.66
N LEU A 106 -3.61 3.67 -9.76
CA LEU A 106 -3.83 3.81 -8.31
C LEU A 106 -3.59 5.25 -7.79
N HIS A 107 -3.06 6.15 -8.61
CA HIS A 107 -2.68 7.50 -8.22
C HIS A 107 -3.78 8.34 -7.56
N GLN A 108 -5.05 8.11 -7.88
CA GLN A 108 -6.17 8.81 -7.26
C GLN A 108 -6.39 8.43 -5.79
N PHE A 109 -5.92 7.26 -5.36
CA PHE A 109 -6.05 6.79 -3.99
C PHE A 109 -4.88 7.23 -3.12
N VAL A 110 -3.69 7.44 -3.70
CA VAL A 110 -2.53 7.92 -2.93
C VAL A 110 -2.78 9.36 -2.48
N ILE A 111 -2.82 9.62 -1.17
CA ILE A 111 -3.08 10.97 -0.65
C ILE A 111 -1.87 11.58 0.04
N ASP A 112 -1.02 10.74 0.63
CA ASP A 112 0.05 11.17 1.52
C ASP A 112 1.07 10.05 1.75
N MET A 113 2.06 10.32 2.61
CA MET A 113 3.03 9.37 3.12
C MET A 113 3.32 9.64 4.60
N THR A 114 3.73 8.62 5.35
CA THR A 114 4.18 8.83 6.73
C THR A 114 5.52 9.57 6.75
N ASN A 115 5.81 10.29 7.84
CA ASN A 115 7.14 10.86 8.03
C ASN A 115 8.18 9.74 8.21
N GLU A 116 9.42 10.00 7.79
CA GLU A 116 10.56 9.12 8.08
C GLU A 116 11.21 9.58 9.37
N ILE A 117 10.91 8.88 10.47
CA ILE A 117 11.35 9.26 11.80
C ILE A 117 12.40 8.23 12.23
N SER A 118 13.67 8.55 11.96
CA SER A 118 14.85 7.70 12.23
C SER A 118 15.02 7.25 13.70
N ARG A 119 14.12 7.66 14.60
CA ARG A 119 14.06 7.30 16.02
C ARG A 119 12.63 7.15 16.56
N ALA A 120 11.65 6.88 15.70
CA ALA A 120 10.29 6.61 16.17
C ALA A 120 10.35 5.45 17.18
N PRO A 121 9.71 5.60 18.36
CA PRO A 121 9.37 4.44 19.17
C PRO A 121 8.67 3.43 18.26
N HIS A 122 9.10 2.17 18.24
CA HIS A 122 8.48 1.12 17.41
C HIS A 122 8.65 1.29 15.88
N TYR A 123 9.63 2.07 15.42
CA TYR A 123 10.01 2.19 13.99
C TYR A 123 8.79 2.53 13.10
N ARG A 124 8.53 1.74 12.06
CA ARG A 124 7.43 1.95 11.11
C ARG A 124 6.05 2.02 11.79
N ALA A 125 5.85 1.24 12.85
CA ALA A 125 4.58 1.28 13.59
C ALA A 125 4.38 2.63 14.28
N GLY A 126 5.43 3.21 14.88
CA GLY A 126 5.35 4.56 15.47
C GLY A 126 5.09 5.65 14.43
N GLU A 127 5.65 5.53 13.22
CA GLU A 127 5.37 6.49 12.14
C GLU A 127 3.90 6.45 11.68
N VAL A 128 3.27 5.28 11.73
CA VAL A 128 1.84 5.10 11.47
C VAL A 128 1.00 5.65 12.63
N GLU A 129 1.42 5.42 13.88
CA GLU A 129 0.78 5.99 15.09
C GLU A 129 0.75 7.51 15.04
N ASP A 130 1.90 8.15 14.83
CA ASP A 130 2.01 9.61 14.70
C ASP A 130 1.09 10.16 13.59
N TYR A 131 0.99 9.44 12.47
CA TYR A 131 0.10 9.84 11.38
C TYR A 131 -1.36 9.74 11.79
N ILE A 132 -1.78 8.66 12.46
CA ILE A 132 -3.16 8.48 12.92
C ILE A 132 -3.53 9.55 13.96
N ASP A 133 -2.64 9.83 14.91
CA ASP A 133 -2.84 10.85 15.94
C ASP A 133 -3.01 12.25 15.34
N ALA A 134 -2.27 12.56 14.26
CA ALA A 134 -2.40 13.81 13.53
C ALA A 134 -3.68 13.90 12.67
N HIS A 135 -4.35 12.78 12.39
CA HIS A 135 -5.49 12.68 11.47
C HIS A 135 -6.73 12.06 12.13
N PRO A 136 -7.37 12.75 13.09
CA PRO A 136 -8.52 12.23 13.84
C PRO A 136 -9.79 11.98 13.00
N GLU A 137 -9.80 12.37 11.72
CA GLU A 137 -10.86 11.97 10.77
C GLU A 137 -10.73 10.54 10.23
N ILE A 138 -9.60 9.85 10.45
CA ILE A 138 -9.43 8.44 10.08
C ILE A 138 -10.25 7.59 11.05
N GLU A 139 -11.30 6.95 10.56
CA GLU A 139 -12.19 6.11 11.37
C GLU A 139 -11.72 4.65 11.38
N ARG A 140 -11.20 4.18 10.25
CA ARG A 140 -10.72 2.81 10.06
C ARG A 140 -9.49 2.83 9.18
N PHE A 141 -8.57 1.94 9.48
CA PHE A 141 -7.40 1.77 8.65
C PHE A 141 -6.95 0.32 8.66
N VAL A 142 -6.22 -0.05 7.63
CA VAL A 142 -5.51 -1.32 7.52
C VAL A 142 -4.06 -1.03 7.16
N ILE A 143 -3.15 -1.84 7.69
CA ILE A 143 -1.72 -1.74 7.44
C ILE A 143 -1.29 -3.00 6.69
N PHE A 144 -0.67 -2.85 5.53
CA PHE A 144 0.05 -3.92 4.84
C PHE A 144 1.55 -3.67 4.94
N ASP A 145 2.27 -4.60 5.55
CA ASP A 145 3.73 -4.58 5.66
C ASP A 145 4.23 -6.02 5.76
N ASP A 146 5.39 -6.30 5.16
CA ASP A 146 6.03 -7.63 5.23
C ASP A 146 7.01 -7.75 6.41
N SER A 147 7.31 -6.61 7.02
CA SER A 147 8.33 -6.42 8.04
C SER A 147 7.68 -5.87 9.33
N TYR A 148 8.51 -5.61 10.35
CA TYR A 148 8.09 -4.97 11.61
C TYR A 148 6.90 -5.64 12.33
N LYS A 149 6.73 -6.97 12.15
CA LYS A 149 5.57 -7.71 12.68
C LYS A 149 5.39 -7.53 14.18
N LYS A 150 6.47 -7.52 14.96
CA LYS A 150 6.39 -7.42 16.43
C LYS A 150 5.85 -6.07 16.86
N GLU A 151 6.31 -5.00 16.20
CA GLU A 151 5.93 -3.63 16.45
C GLU A 151 4.47 -3.39 16.05
N PHE A 152 4.06 -3.86 14.88
CA PHE A 152 2.67 -3.79 14.45
C PHE A 152 1.72 -4.68 15.26
N ASP A 153 2.13 -5.90 15.65
CA ASP A 153 1.34 -6.73 16.56
C ASP A 153 1.17 -6.07 17.94
N HIS A 154 2.12 -5.23 18.36
CA HIS A 154 2.05 -4.54 19.65
C HIS A 154 1.06 -3.37 19.62
N LEU A 155 1.12 -2.52 18.59
CA LEU A 155 0.34 -1.29 18.50
C LEU A 155 -0.97 -1.43 17.71
N PHE A 156 -0.98 -2.30 16.68
CA PHE A 156 -2.01 -2.36 15.64
C PHE A 156 -2.46 -3.78 15.32
N LYS A 157 -2.47 -4.68 16.30
CA LYS A 157 -2.80 -6.11 16.12
C LYS A 157 -4.07 -6.34 15.30
N ASP A 158 -5.09 -5.51 15.51
CA ASP A 158 -6.39 -5.69 14.88
C ASP A 158 -6.48 -5.04 13.49
N GLN A 159 -5.52 -4.19 13.13
CA GLN A 159 -5.46 -3.43 11.88
C GLN A 159 -4.31 -3.89 10.97
N PHE A 160 -3.41 -4.71 11.47
CA PHE A 160 -2.24 -5.19 10.74
C PHE A 160 -2.52 -6.45 9.93
N VAL A 161 -2.08 -6.43 8.67
CA VAL A 161 -2.05 -7.57 7.76
C VAL A 161 -0.60 -7.81 7.36
N TRP A 162 0.01 -8.82 7.99
CA TRP A 162 1.38 -9.23 7.70
C TRP A 162 1.44 -9.98 6.37
N THR A 163 2.11 -9.39 5.37
CA THR A 163 2.33 -10.04 4.07
C THR A 163 3.63 -10.83 4.07
N HIS A 164 3.69 -11.95 3.36
CA HIS A 164 4.92 -12.75 3.27
C HIS A 164 5.76 -12.46 2.01
N ALA A 165 5.12 -11.96 0.95
CA ALA A 165 5.76 -11.67 -0.32
C ALA A 165 4.92 -10.73 -1.19
N TYR A 166 3.60 -10.81 -1.08
CA TYR A 166 2.65 -9.89 -1.70
C TYR A 166 1.26 -10.06 -1.08
N ILE A 167 0.32 -9.16 -1.39
CA ILE A 167 -1.08 -9.27 -0.97
C ILE A 167 -1.74 -10.50 -1.63
N THR A 168 -2.03 -11.51 -0.82
CA THR A 168 -2.78 -12.70 -1.23
C THR A 168 -4.29 -12.50 -1.09
N GLU A 169 -5.06 -13.51 -1.46
CA GLU A 169 -6.51 -13.50 -1.21
C GLU A 169 -6.87 -13.51 0.28
N LEU A 170 -6.07 -14.19 1.10
CA LEU A 170 -6.30 -14.23 2.54
C LEU A 170 -6.07 -12.85 3.16
N ASP A 171 -5.01 -12.17 2.73
CA ASP A 171 -4.66 -10.82 3.18
C ASP A 171 -5.74 -9.80 2.80
N ASP A 172 -6.21 -9.85 1.54
CA ASP A 172 -7.32 -9.03 1.04
C ASP A 172 -8.60 -9.28 1.84
N ARG A 173 -8.97 -10.54 2.12
CA ARG A 173 -10.13 -10.85 2.98
C ARG A 173 -9.98 -10.25 4.38
N ARG A 174 -8.80 -10.37 4.99
CA ARG A 174 -8.54 -9.80 6.32
C ARG A 174 -8.65 -8.28 6.30
N ALA A 175 -8.07 -7.62 5.30
CA ALA A 175 -8.15 -6.18 5.15
C ALA A 175 -9.59 -5.67 4.97
N ARG A 176 -10.41 -6.38 4.20
CA ARG A 176 -11.84 -6.08 4.03
C ARG A 176 -12.61 -6.18 5.34
N GLN A 177 -12.32 -7.19 6.16
CA GLN A 177 -12.91 -7.31 7.50
C GLN A 177 -12.55 -6.10 8.38
N ILE A 178 -11.27 -5.72 8.39
CA ILE A 178 -10.77 -4.56 9.14
C ILE A 178 -11.49 -3.27 8.71
N LEU A 179 -11.56 -2.99 7.41
CA LEU A 179 -12.17 -1.77 6.88
C LEU A 179 -13.70 -1.76 6.98
N SER A 180 -14.36 -2.92 7.00
CA SER A 180 -15.81 -3.03 7.21
C SER A 180 -16.22 -2.83 8.67
N GLY A 181 -15.34 -3.18 9.62
CA GLY A 181 -15.66 -3.15 11.04
C GLY A 181 -16.61 -4.25 11.51
N VAL A 182 -16.89 -5.25 10.67
CA VAL A 182 -17.73 -6.39 11.04
C VAL A 182 -16.88 -7.38 11.87
N PRO A 183 -17.32 -7.78 13.07
CA PRO A 183 -16.61 -8.76 13.88
C PRO A 183 -16.43 -10.10 13.16
N ILE A 184 -15.31 -10.79 13.41
CA ILE A 184 -15.11 -12.16 12.96
C ILE A 184 -16.09 -13.06 13.74
N THR A 185 -17.03 -13.69 13.03
CA THR A 185 -17.82 -14.80 13.54
C THR A 185 -17.35 -16.09 12.86
N GLN A 186 -17.41 -17.23 13.57
CA GLN A 186 -17.01 -18.55 13.03
C GLN A 186 -17.77 -18.93 11.73
N GLU A 187 -18.91 -18.30 11.44
CA GLU A 187 -19.69 -18.49 10.21
C GLU A 187 -19.03 -17.87 8.96
N ASN A 188 -18.06 -16.96 9.15
CA ASN A 188 -17.34 -16.26 8.08
C ASN A 188 -15.88 -16.75 7.90
N GLU A 189 -15.48 -17.81 8.61
CA GLU A 189 -14.20 -18.47 8.35
C GLU A 189 -14.32 -19.37 7.09
N PRO A 190 -13.33 -19.34 6.17
CA PRO A 190 -13.30 -20.30 5.08
C PRO A 190 -13.08 -21.69 5.66
N ARG A 191 -14.01 -22.62 5.41
CA ARG A 191 -13.76 -24.05 5.62
C ARG A 191 -12.50 -24.42 4.86
N THR A 192 -11.50 -24.91 5.58
CA THR A 192 -10.31 -25.41 4.93
C THR A 192 -10.63 -26.76 4.28
N LYS A 193 -9.92 -27.13 3.20
CA LYS A 193 -10.08 -28.46 2.56
C LYS A 193 -9.74 -29.66 3.47
N ARG A 194 -9.54 -29.44 4.77
CA ARG A 194 -9.38 -30.48 5.79
C ARG A 194 -10.70 -30.81 6.51
N ASP A 195 -11.78 -30.07 6.20
CA ASP A 195 -13.10 -30.23 6.83
C ASP A 195 -14.18 -30.75 5.86
N LEU A 196 -13.77 -31.37 4.75
CA LEU A 196 -14.59 -32.14 3.81
C LEU A 196 -13.87 -33.46 3.49
#